data_AF-A0A8X6QD72-F1
#
_entry.id   AF-A0A8X6QD72-F1
#
_cell.length_a   1.000
_cell.length_b   1.000
_cell.length_c   1.000
_cell.angle_alpha   90.00
_cell.angle_beta   90.00
_cell.angle_gamma   90.00
#
_symmetry.space_group_name_H-M   'P 1'
#
loop_
_entity.id
_entity.type
_entity.pdbx_description
1 polymer ?
#
loop_
_entity_poly.entity_id
_entity_poly.type
_entity_poly.pdbx_seq_one_letter_code
_entity_poly.pdbx_strand_id
1 'polypeptide(L)'
;SHEKENASANVLQLLKPGLWKTTIIVFYNWCVTAFVYYGISYNTNELAGDPFLNFALYGLIEIPANILSLFAIQYKGRRNPTAITLAAAGASCLLMYPIPADPWWIGVSLSLFGKFCITCAFGILYVFTAEIFPTIVRNVGLGSASVSARVGSIIAPFVREL
;
A
#
# COMPACT_ATOMS: atom_id res chain seq x y z
N SER A 1 -32.31 -8.04 -30.49
CA SER A 1 -32.08 -6.98 -29.49
C SER A 1 -31.24 -7.46 -28.29
N HIS A 2 -30.53 -8.58 -28.36
CA HIS A 2 -29.77 -9.18 -27.24
C HIS A 2 -28.25 -9.13 -27.41
N GLU A 3 -27.72 -8.16 -28.16
CA GLU A 3 -26.28 -8.09 -28.50
C GLU A 3 -25.62 -6.78 -28.02
N LYS A 4 -25.92 -6.38 -26.77
CA LYS A 4 -25.19 -5.29 -26.07
C LYS A 4 -24.91 -5.61 -24.61
N GLU A 5 -24.93 -6.89 -24.23
CA GLU A 5 -24.76 -7.32 -22.83
C GLU A 5 -23.36 -7.88 -22.52
N ASN A 6 -22.49 -8.03 -23.53
CA ASN A 6 -21.12 -8.53 -23.37
C ASN A 6 -20.07 -7.57 -23.95
N ALA A 7 -20.16 -6.28 -23.62
CA ALA A 7 -19.01 -5.40 -23.83
C ALA A 7 -17.96 -5.73 -22.76
N SER A 8 -17.13 -6.75 -23.02
CA SER A 8 -16.00 -7.17 -22.17
C SER A 8 -15.35 -5.93 -21.56
N ALA A 9 -15.44 -5.81 -20.23
CA ALA A 9 -14.79 -4.75 -19.49
C ALA A 9 -13.30 -4.82 -19.85
N ASN A 10 -12.84 -3.84 -20.62
CA ASN A 10 -11.51 -3.82 -21.20
C ASN A 10 -10.68 -2.75 -20.49
N VAL A 11 -9.37 -2.98 -20.36
CA VAL A 11 -8.44 -2.03 -19.72
C VAL A 11 -8.51 -0.65 -20.39
N LEU A 12 -8.76 -0.61 -21.70
CA LEU A 12 -9.00 0.61 -22.47
C LEU A 12 -10.21 1.45 -22.00
N GLN A 13 -11.22 0.84 -21.36
CA GLN A 13 -12.34 1.59 -20.80
C GLN A 13 -11.94 2.42 -19.58
N LEU A 14 -10.86 2.04 -18.88
CA LEU A 14 -10.30 2.82 -17.76
C LEU A 14 -9.60 4.10 -18.22
N LEU A 15 -9.20 4.16 -19.50
CA LEU A 15 -8.54 5.31 -20.14
C LEU A 15 -9.53 6.27 -20.83
N LYS A 16 -10.84 6.05 -20.68
CA LYS A 16 -11.85 6.95 -21.26
C LYS A 16 -11.76 8.38 -20.70
N PRO A 17 -12.10 9.41 -21.50
CA PRO A 17 -12.16 10.80 -21.04
C PRO A 17 -13.06 10.91 -19.81
N GLY A 18 -12.50 11.41 -18.69
CA GLY A 18 -13.19 11.54 -17.40
C GLY A 18 -12.69 10.60 -16.30
N LEU A 19 -12.33 9.35 -16.63
CA LEU A 19 -11.86 8.35 -15.66
C LEU A 19 -10.34 8.19 -15.63
N TRP A 20 -9.65 8.48 -16.72
CA TRP A 20 -8.21 8.25 -16.87
C TRP A 20 -7.36 8.96 -15.79
N LYS A 21 -7.72 10.20 -15.40
CA LYS A 21 -7.00 10.95 -14.36
C LYS A 21 -7.04 10.19 -13.02
N THR A 22 -8.22 9.69 -12.67
CA THR A 22 -8.42 8.92 -11.45
C THR A 22 -7.71 7.58 -11.51
N THR A 23 -7.75 6.89 -12.66
CA THR A 23 -7.01 5.64 -12.88
C THR A 23 -5.51 5.82 -12.68
N ILE A 24 -4.91 6.88 -13.25
CA ILE A 24 -3.48 7.17 -13.09
C ILE A 24 -3.13 7.44 -11.62
N ILE A 25 -3.94 8.24 -10.93
CA ILE A 25 -3.71 8.55 -9.51
C ILE A 25 -3.77 7.27 -8.66
N VAL A 26 -4.75 6.39 -8.93
CA VAL A 26 -4.87 5.10 -8.23
C VAL A 26 -3.66 4.22 -8.52
N PHE A 27 -3.27 4.03 -9.78
CA PHE A 27 -2.09 3.22 -10.14
C PHE A 27 -0.81 3.74 -9.49
N TYR A 28 -0.63 5.06 -9.46
CA TYR A 28 0.50 5.66 -8.77
C TYR A 28 0.49 5.34 -7.27
N ASN A 29 -0.64 5.50 -6.59
CA ASN A 29 -0.75 5.18 -5.16
C ASN A 29 -0.51 3.69 -4.88
N TRP A 30 -1.01 2.78 -5.73
CA TRP A 30 -0.77 1.34 -5.61
C TRP A 30 0.71 0.99 -5.79
N CYS A 31 1.37 1.61 -6.77
CA CYS A 31 2.80 1.43 -6.99
C CYS A 31 3.63 1.91 -5.79
N VAL A 32 3.37 3.13 -5.29
CA VAL A 32 4.07 3.69 -4.13
C VAL A 32 3.83 2.86 -2.88
N THR A 33 2.58 2.46 -2.62
CA THR A 33 2.23 1.69 -1.43
C THR A 33 2.91 0.32 -1.44
N ALA A 34 2.94 -0.35 -2.60
CA ALA A 34 3.65 -1.62 -2.75
C ALA A 34 5.17 -1.43 -2.59
N PHE A 35 5.75 -0.42 -3.23
CA PHE A 35 7.18 -0.12 -3.11
C PHE A 35 7.60 0.04 -1.64
N VAL A 36 6.87 0.86 -0.86
CA VAL A 36 7.16 1.07 0.56
C VAL A 36 6.89 -0.19 1.39
N TYR A 37 5.80 -0.90 1.12
CA TYR A 37 5.45 -2.13 1.86
C TYR A 37 6.57 -3.17 1.73
N TYR A 38 7.03 -3.41 0.50
CA TYR A 38 8.11 -4.35 0.25
C TYR A 38 9.45 -3.82 0.73
N GLY A 39 9.75 -2.53 0.56
CA GLY A 39 10.98 -1.91 1.09
C GLY A 39 11.14 -2.11 2.60
N ILE A 40 10.09 -1.84 3.39
CA ILE A 40 10.08 -2.08 4.84
C ILE A 40 10.20 -3.58 5.14
N SER A 41 9.48 -4.43 4.40
CA SER A 41 9.47 -5.89 4.63
C SER A 41 10.76 -6.59 4.21
N TYR A 42 11.59 -5.97 3.36
CA TYR A 42 12.92 -6.49 3.09
C TYR A 42 13.87 -6.08 4.22
N ASN A 43 13.76 -4.85 4.71
CA ASN A 43 14.61 -4.31 5.76
C ASN A 43 14.51 -5.10 7.08
N THR A 44 13.35 -5.70 7.37
CA THR A 44 13.14 -6.54 8.57
C THR A 44 14.18 -7.61 8.82
N ASN A 45 14.76 -8.18 7.76
CA ASN A 45 15.78 -9.24 7.88
C ASN A 45 17.15 -8.69 8.31
N GLU A 46 17.40 -7.39 8.12
CA GLU A 46 18.67 -6.73 8.49
C GLU A 46 18.56 -5.92 9.79
N LEU A 47 17.35 -5.74 10.34
CA LEU A 47 17.20 -5.12 11.64
C LEU A 47 17.90 -5.95 12.73
N ALA A 48 18.69 -5.28 13.56
CA ALA A 48 19.36 -5.88 14.71
C ALA A 48 18.35 -6.54 15.68
N GLY A 49 18.63 -7.77 16.10
CA GLY A 49 17.77 -8.58 16.97
C GLY A 49 17.56 -9.99 16.42
N ASP A 50 16.57 -10.70 16.96
CA ASP A 50 16.17 -12.03 16.48
C ASP A 50 15.23 -11.89 15.26
N PRO A 51 15.63 -12.36 14.05
CA PRO A 51 14.81 -12.28 12.84
C PRO A 51 13.46 -12.99 12.98
N PHE A 52 13.38 -14.08 13.75
CA PHE A 52 12.13 -14.82 13.95
C PHE A 52 11.14 -14.00 14.78
N LEU A 53 11.63 -13.29 15.79
CA LEU A 53 10.82 -12.43 16.64
C LEU A 53 10.33 -11.20 15.86
N ASN A 54 11.20 -10.59 15.05
CA ASN A 54 10.82 -9.49 14.16
C ASN A 54 9.75 -9.94 13.16
N PHE A 55 9.90 -11.10 12.52
CA PHE A 55 8.90 -11.62 11.60
C PHE A 55 7.55 -11.87 12.29
N ALA A 56 7.55 -12.46 13.49
CA ALA A 56 6.35 -12.69 14.27
C ALA A 56 5.63 -11.38 14.64
N LEU A 57 6.37 -10.35 15.06
CA LEU A 57 5.81 -9.02 15.37
C LEU A 57 5.20 -8.36 14.13
N TYR A 58 5.84 -8.51 12.97
CA TYR A 58 5.34 -7.97 11.70
C TYR A 58 4.05 -8.66 11.26
N GLY A 59 3.95 -9.98 11.41
CA GLY A 59 2.69 -10.69 11.15
C GLY A 59 1.60 -10.29 12.16
N LEU A 60 1.96 -10.13 13.44
CA LEU A 60 1.00 -9.77 14.48
C LEU A 60 0.42 -8.37 14.27
N ILE A 61 1.24 -7.40 13.82
CA ILE A 61 0.81 -6.00 13.66
C ILE A 61 -0.12 -5.79 12.46
N GLU A 62 -0.13 -6.70 11.48
CA GLU A 62 -1.03 -6.61 10.33
C GLU A 62 -2.50 -6.78 10.72
N ILE A 63 -2.80 -7.61 11.71
CA ILE A 63 -4.17 -7.85 12.20
C ILE A 63 -4.80 -6.56 12.76
N PRO A 64 -4.21 -5.88 13.77
CA PRO A 64 -4.77 -4.63 14.29
C PRO A 64 -4.70 -3.50 13.26
N ALA A 65 -3.70 -3.46 12.38
CA ALA A 65 -3.63 -2.48 11.30
C ALA A 65 -4.83 -2.58 10.36
N ASN A 66 -5.20 -3.79 9.95
CA ASN A 66 -6.36 -4.00 9.09
C ASN A 66 -7.67 -3.58 9.79
N ILE A 67 -7.85 -3.92 11.07
CA ILE A 67 -9.02 -3.49 11.84
C ILE A 67 -9.08 -1.97 11.94
N LEU A 68 -7.96 -1.32 12.25
CA LEU A 68 -7.89 0.13 12.37
C LEU A 68 -8.12 0.82 11.01
N SER A 69 -7.69 0.21 9.91
CA SER A 69 -7.96 0.72 8.56
C SER A 69 -9.46 0.79 8.27
N LEU A 70 -10.23 -0.22 8.70
CA LEU A 70 -11.69 -0.24 8.55
C LEU A 70 -12.35 0.86 9.38
N PHE A 71 -11.94 1.02 10.63
CA PHE A 71 -12.44 2.11 11.48
C PHE A 71 -12.07 3.50 10.95
N ALA A 72 -10.86 3.67 10.43
CA ALA A 72 -10.38 4.95 9.89
C ALA A 72 -11.22 5.41 8.69
N ILE A 73 -11.62 4.46 7.83
CA ILE A 73 -12.51 4.71 6.68
C ILE A 73 -13.89 5.20 7.15
N GLN A 74 -14.44 4.57 8.18
CA GLN A 74 -15.77 4.90 8.70
C GLN A 74 -15.82 6.27 9.38
N TYR A 75 -14.74 6.70 10.06
CA TYR A 75 -14.76 7.89 10.90
C TYR A 75 -14.27 9.17 10.21
N LYS A 76 -13.25 9.11 9.36
CA LYS A 76 -12.57 10.32 8.80
C LYS A 76 -12.71 10.50 7.29
N GLY A 77 -13.56 9.72 6.63
CA GLY A 77 -13.63 9.68 5.17
C GLY A 77 -12.40 8.99 4.57
N ARG A 78 -12.17 9.12 3.25
CA ARG A 78 -11.35 8.14 2.50
C ARG A 78 -10.03 8.69 1.93
N ARG A 79 -9.98 9.99 1.65
CA ARG A 79 -8.80 10.64 1.05
C ARG A 79 -7.76 11.07 2.08
N ASN A 80 -8.23 11.63 3.20
CA ASN A 80 -7.39 12.11 4.29
C ASN A 80 -6.62 10.99 5.01
N PRO A 81 -7.22 9.84 5.38
CA PRO A 81 -6.47 8.80 6.08
C PRO A 81 -5.40 8.19 5.19
N THR A 82 -5.65 7.96 3.89
CA THR A 82 -4.63 7.46 2.95
C THR A 82 -3.40 8.37 2.89
N ALA A 83 -3.61 9.69 2.77
CA ALA A 83 -2.51 10.65 2.73
C ALA A 83 -1.75 10.69 4.06
N ILE A 84 -2.45 10.66 5.20
CA ILE A 84 -1.83 10.65 6.53
C ILE A 84 -1.02 9.38 6.75
N THR A 85 -1.55 8.20 6.38
CA THR A 85 -0.84 6.92 6.55
C THR A 85 0.37 6.80 5.63
N LEU A 86 0.28 7.28 4.39
CA LEU A 86 1.42 7.31 3.47
C LEU A 86 2.49 8.31 3.94
N ALA A 87 2.09 9.50 4.39
CA ALA A 87 3.01 10.50 4.94
C ALA A 87 3.69 9.99 6.22
N ALA A 88 2.94 9.32 7.11
CA ALA A 88 3.48 8.71 8.32
C ALA A 88 4.45 7.57 8.01
N ALA A 89 4.13 6.70 7.04
CA ALA A 89 5.03 5.66 6.58
C ALA A 89 6.32 6.26 5.98
N GLY A 90 6.20 7.26 5.10
CA GLY A 90 7.36 7.96 4.53
C GLY A 90 8.22 8.66 5.60
N ALA A 91 7.59 9.32 6.56
CA ALA A 91 8.27 9.93 7.70
C ALA A 91 9.01 8.87 8.53
N SER A 92 8.39 7.70 8.77
CA SER A 92 9.06 6.62 9.50
C SER A 92 10.30 6.09 8.75
N CYS A 93 10.25 6.00 7.42
CA CYS A 93 11.42 5.62 6.62
C CYS A 93 12.53 6.68 6.67
N LEU A 94 12.20 7.97 6.61
CA LEU A 94 13.19 9.06 6.72
C LEU A 94 13.81 9.13 8.11
N LEU A 95 13.01 8.94 9.16
CA LEU A 95 13.46 8.92 10.54
C LEU A 95 14.36 7.72 10.83
N MET A 96 14.31 6.66 10.02
CA MET A 96 15.17 5.50 10.18
C MET A 96 16.64 5.78 9.79
N TYR A 97 16.89 6.72 8.88
CA TYR A 97 18.24 7.05 8.42
C TYR A 97 19.19 7.62 9.50
N PRO A 98 18.78 8.60 10.34
CA PRO A 98 19.66 9.16 11.37
C PRO A 98 19.78 8.32 12.65
N ILE A 99 19.07 7.18 12.77
CA ILE A 99 19.03 6.43 14.03
C ILE A 99 20.29 5.56 14.18
N PRO A 100 21.07 5.73 15.27
CA PRO A 100 22.20 4.87 15.56
C PRO A 100 21.72 3.43 15.83
N ALA A 101 22.54 2.44 15.44
CA ALA A 101 22.23 1.02 15.59
C ALA A 101 21.97 0.59 17.04
N ASP A 102 22.47 1.36 18.00
CA ASP A 102 22.23 1.16 19.42
C ASP A 102 21.33 2.26 20.02
N PRO A 103 20.24 1.88 20.72
CA PRO A 103 19.77 0.52 20.97
C PRO A 103 18.83 -0.06 19.88
N TRP A 104 19.00 -1.36 19.60
CA TRP A 104 18.31 -2.11 18.54
C TRP A 104 16.76 -2.00 18.53
N TRP A 105 16.14 -1.85 19.70
CA TRP A 105 14.68 -1.78 19.84
C TRP A 105 14.05 -0.53 19.22
N ILE A 106 14.81 0.58 19.09
CA ILE A 106 14.30 1.81 18.47
C ILE A 106 14.03 1.58 16.99
N GLY A 107 15.00 1.01 16.27
CA GLY A 107 14.86 0.68 14.85
C GLY A 107 13.70 -0.29 14.60
N VAL A 108 13.54 -1.31 15.45
CA VAL A 108 12.42 -2.27 15.37
C VAL A 108 11.08 -1.58 15.59
N SER A 109 10.95 -0.73 16.61
CA SER A 109 9.69 -0.03 16.90
C SER A 109 9.28 0.93 15.78
N LEU A 110 10.23 1.66 15.20
CA LEU A 110 9.96 2.60 14.11
C LEU A 110 9.57 1.86 12.82
N SER A 111 10.27 0.76 12.53
CA SER A 111 9.97 -0.05 11.34
C SER A 111 8.62 -0.79 11.49
N LEU A 112 8.26 -1.22 12.70
CA LEU A 112 6.92 -1.72 13.02
C LEU A 112 5.84 -0.65 12.84
N PHE A 113 6.11 0.58 13.26
CA PHE A 113 5.19 1.70 13.03
C PHE A 113 5.02 1.99 11.53
N GLY A 114 6.11 1.99 10.76
CA GLY A 114 6.05 2.10 9.30
C GLY A 114 5.23 0.98 8.67
N LYS A 115 5.44 -0.28 9.11
CA LYS A 115 4.68 -1.45 8.68
C LYS A 115 3.18 -1.32 9.00
N PHE A 116 2.85 -0.84 10.20
CA PHE A 116 1.49 -0.57 10.61
C PHE A 116 0.80 0.48 9.71
N CYS A 117 1.48 1.60 9.46
CA CYS A 117 0.95 2.67 8.62
C CYS A 117 0.75 2.23 7.17
N ILE A 118 1.69 1.47 6.61
CA ILE A 118 1.57 1.02 5.21
C ILE A 118 0.48 -0.04 5.04
N THR A 119 0.31 -0.96 6.01
CA THR A 119 -0.79 -1.93 5.98
C THR A 119 -2.14 -1.23 6.10
N CYS A 120 -2.25 -0.21 6.96
CA CYS A 120 -3.45 0.64 7.00
C CYS A 120 -3.73 1.31 5.65
N ALA A 121 -2.69 1.89 5.03
CA ALA A 121 -2.82 2.54 3.72
C ALA A 121 -3.30 1.56 2.65
N PHE A 122 -2.79 0.32 2.64
CA PHE A 122 -3.18 -0.73 1.71
C PHE A 122 -4.67 -1.07 1.84
N GLY A 123 -5.15 -1.29 3.07
CA GLY A 123 -6.57 -1.57 3.33
C GLY A 123 -7.50 -0.44 2.82
N ILE A 124 -7.14 0.81 3.11
CA ILE A 124 -7.90 1.98 2.64
C ILE A 124 -7.86 2.08 1.11
N LEU A 125 -6.70 1.83 0.50
CA LEU A 125 -6.51 1.92 -0.95
C LEU A 125 -7.37 0.91 -1.71
N TYR A 126 -7.50 -0.32 -1.20
CA TYR A 126 -8.37 -1.35 -1.79
C TYR A 126 -9.84 -0.89 -1.80
N VAL A 127 -10.32 -0.40 -0.66
CA VAL A 127 -11.70 0.09 -0.52
C VAL A 127 -11.90 1.32 -1.40
N PHE A 128 -10.96 2.28 -1.37
CA PHE A 128 -10.99 3.49 -2.18
C PHE A 128 -11.10 3.19 -3.67
N THR A 129 -10.30 2.24 -4.15
CA THR A 129 -10.31 1.77 -5.53
C THR A 129 -11.65 1.16 -5.91
N ALA A 130 -12.25 0.35 -5.03
CA ALA A 130 -13.55 -0.25 -5.27
C ALA A 130 -14.68 0.78 -5.41
N GLU A 131 -14.72 1.82 -4.58
CA GLU A 131 -15.81 2.82 -4.65
C GLU A 131 -15.65 3.83 -5.79
N ILE A 132 -14.43 4.08 -6.27
CA ILE A 132 -14.20 4.96 -7.41
C ILE A 132 -14.59 4.31 -8.75
N PHE A 133 -14.29 3.03 -8.90
CA PHE A 133 -14.55 2.34 -10.16
C PHE A 133 -16.00 1.84 -10.22
N PRO A 134 -16.74 2.13 -11.32
CA PRO A 134 -18.09 1.62 -11.51
C PRO A 134 -18.08 0.10 -11.58
N THR A 135 -19.15 -0.54 -11.11
CA THR A 135 -19.24 -1.98 -10.86
C THR A 135 -18.83 -2.83 -12.06
N ILE A 136 -19.10 -2.36 -13.28
CA ILE A 136 -18.80 -3.04 -14.54
C ILE A 136 -17.28 -3.13 -14.81
N VAL A 137 -16.50 -2.10 -14.44
CA VAL A 137 -15.04 -2.03 -14.72
C VAL A 137 -14.18 -2.17 -13.47
N ARG A 138 -14.80 -2.33 -12.29
CA ARG A 138 -14.11 -2.41 -10.99
C ARG A 138 -13.07 -3.52 -10.93
N ASN A 139 -13.43 -4.73 -11.36
CA ASN A 139 -12.52 -5.88 -11.31
C ASN A 139 -11.30 -5.68 -12.23
N VAL A 140 -11.51 -5.08 -13.40
CA VAL A 140 -10.45 -4.76 -14.35
C VAL A 140 -9.56 -3.65 -13.80
N GLY A 141 -10.15 -2.60 -13.21
CA GLY A 141 -9.42 -1.51 -12.55
C GLY A 141 -8.56 -1.99 -11.38
N LEU A 142 -9.10 -2.84 -10.51
CA LEU A 142 -8.37 -3.48 -9.41
C LEU A 142 -7.26 -4.41 -9.91
N GLY A 143 -7.54 -5.20 -10.95
CA GLY A 143 -6.55 -6.09 -11.58
C GLY A 143 -5.39 -5.31 -12.18
N SER A 144 -5.68 -4.28 -12.97
CA SER A 144 -4.64 -3.40 -13.55
C SER A 144 -3.87 -2.63 -12.47
N ALA A 145 -4.53 -2.16 -11.41
CA ALA A 145 -3.87 -1.53 -10.28
C ALA A 145 -2.94 -2.52 -9.55
N SER A 146 -3.36 -3.78 -9.40
CA SER A 146 -2.51 -4.83 -8.82
C SER A 146 -1.27 -5.09 -9.68
N VAL A 147 -1.39 -5.09 -11.01
CA VAL A 147 -0.22 -5.20 -11.91
C VAL A 147 0.73 -4.01 -11.70
N SER A 148 0.22 -2.78 -11.59
CA SER A 148 1.05 -1.61 -11.28
C SER A 148 1.73 -1.71 -9.91
N ALA A 149 1.06 -2.30 -8.92
CA ALA A 149 1.63 -2.58 -7.61
C ALA A 149 2.78 -3.59 -7.69
N ARG A 150 2.68 -4.59 -8.58
CA ARG A 150 3.75 -5.56 -8.81
C ARG A 150 5.01 -4.90 -9.38
N VAL A 151 4.86 -3.92 -10.27
CA VAL A 151 6.00 -3.12 -10.75
C VAL A 151 6.71 -2.45 -9.57
N GLY A 152 5.97 -1.81 -8.66
CA GLY A 152 6.55 -1.21 -7.44
C GLY A 152 7.25 -2.23 -6.54
N SER A 153 6.67 -3.43 -6.37
CA SER A 153 7.28 -4.51 -5.58
C SER A 153 8.57 -5.05 -6.17
N ILE A 154 8.68 -5.11 -7.50
CA ILE A 154 9.88 -5.58 -8.19
C ILE A 154 11.01 -4.57 -8.04
N ILE A 155 10.70 -3.26 -8.05
CA ILE A 155 11.70 -2.18 -7.92
C ILE A 155 12.24 -2.07 -6.49
N ALA A 156 11.44 -2.40 -5.47
CA ALA A 156 11.80 -2.27 -4.06
C ALA A 156 13.17 -2.89 -3.67
N PRO A 157 13.49 -4.15 -4.00
CA PRO A 157 14.79 -4.74 -3.69
C PRO A 157 15.96 -4.07 -4.44
N PHE A 158 15.78 -3.63 -5.69
CA PHE A 158 16.85 -2.97 -6.45
C PHE A 158 17.29 -1.64 -5.84
N VAL A 159 16.37 -0.89 -5.23
CA VAL A 159 16.72 0.37 -4.55
C VAL A 159 17.53 0.14 -3.27
N ARG A 160 17.42 -1.05 -2.67
CA ARG A 160 18.25 -1.44 -1.53
C ARG A 160 19.66 -1.87 -1.95
N GLU A 161 19.79 -2.46 -3.13
CA GLU A 161 21.08 -2.94 -3.65
C GLU A 161 21.96 -1.82 -4.26
N LEU A 162 21.38 -0.64 -4.52
CA LEU A 162 22.07 0.57 -5.01
C LEU A 162 22.73 1.36 -3.88
#